data_AF-A0A8B9WE05-F1
#
_entry.id   AF-A0A8B9WE05-F1
#
_cell.length_a   1.000
_cell.length_b   1.000
_cell.length_c   1.000
_cell.angle_alpha   90.00
_cell.angle_beta   90.00
_cell.angle_gamma   90.00
#
_symmetry.space_group_name_H-M   'P 1'
#
loop_
_entity.id
_entity.type
_entity.pdbx_description
1 polymer ?
#
loop_
_entity_poly.entity_id
_entity_poly.type
_entity_poly.pdbx_seq_one_letter_code
_entity_poly.pdbx_strand_id
1 'polypeptide(L)'
;MTENAEGDLNSNLLHAPYHTGDPQLDTAIEQWLRWDKNPKTKEQIENLLRNGMNKELRDRLCCRMTFGTAGLRSAMGAGFCYINDLTVIQSTQGMYKYLERCFSDFKQRGFVVGYDTRGQVTSSCSSQRLAKLTAAVLLAKDVPVYLFSRYVPTPFVPYAVQELKAVAGVMITASHNRKEDNGYKVYWENGAQITSPHDKEILKCIEECVEPWNGSWNDNLVDTSPLKRDPLQDICRRYMDDLKKICFYRELNSKTTLKFVHTSFHGVGHDYVQLAFQVFGFKPPIPVPEQKDPDPDFSTVKCPNPEEGESVLELSLRLAEKENARIVLATDPDADRLAVAELQENGVWKVFTGNELAALFGWWMFDCWKKSKSRNADVNNIYMLATTVSSKILKAIALKEGFHFEETLPGFKWIGSRIKDLLENGKEVLFSFEESIGFLCGTSVLDKDGVSAAVVVAEMASYLETMNITLKQQLINVYEKYGYHISKTSYFLCYDPTTIKSIFERLRNFDSPKEYPKFCGAFAILHVRDITTGYDSSQPNKKSVLPVSKSSQMITFTFQNGCVATLRTSGTEPKIKYYAEMCASPDQSDTALLEEELKKLIDALIENFLEPSKNGLTWRSV
;
A
#
# COMPACT_ATOMS: atom_id res chain seq x y z
N MET A 1 -52.21 45.73 -26.06
CA MET A 1 -51.11 45.49 -27.00
C MET A 1 -49.90 45.08 -26.18
N THR A 2 -49.69 43.76 -26.14
CA THR A 2 -48.46 43.00 -25.86
C THR A 2 -47.31 43.70 -25.14
N GLU A 3 -47.15 43.35 -23.87
CA GLU A 3 -45.86 43.30 -23.16
C GLU A 3 -45.08 42.07 -23.64
N ASN A 4 -43.82 42.26 -24.05
CA ASN A 4 -42.88 41.18 -24.36
C ASN A 4 -42.21 40.72 -23.07
N ALA A 5 -42.52 39.48 -22.66
CA ALA A 5 -41.72 38.72 -21.72
C ALA A 5 -40.54 38.09 -22.46
N GLU A 6 -39.31 38.46 -22.10
CA GLU A 6 -38.12 37.68 -22.42
C GLU A 6 -38.16 36.38 -21.60
N GLY A 7 -38.57 35.30 -22.27
CA GLY A 7 -38.57 33.95 -21.72
C GLY A 7 -37.15 33.43 -21.54
N ASP A 8 -36.88 32.96 -20.33
CA ASP A 8 -35.69 32.26 -19.89
C ASP A 8 -35.43 31.00 -20.74
N LEU A 9 -34.41 31.04 -21.60
CA LEU A 9 -34.03 29.98 -22.54
C LEU A 9 -33.34 28.77 -21.88
N ASN A 10 -33.24 28.73 -20.55
CA ASN A 10 -32.53 27.67 -19.82
C ASN A 10 -33.41 26.55 -19.25
N SER A 11 -34.74 26.61 -19.36
CA SER A 11 -35.61 25.56 -18.76
C SER A 11 -35.87 24.34 -19.64
N ASN A 12 -35.53 24.36 -20.94
CA ASN A 12 -35.94 23.33 -21.90
C ASN A 12 -34.90 22.23 -22.20
N LEU A 13 -33.73 22.25 -21.56
CA LEU A 13 -32.72 21.18 -21.69
C LEU A 13 -32.93 20.01 -20.73
N LEU A 14 -33.87 20.10 -19.79
CA LEU A 14 -34.10 19.08 -18.74
C LEU A 14 -35.07 17.95 -19.15
N HIS A 15 -35.61 17.95 -20.37
CA HIS A 15 -36.68 17.01 -20.77
C HIS A 15 -36.49 16.25 -22.09
N ALA A 16 -35.34 16.38 -22.77
CA ALA A 16 -35.00 15.45 -23.85
C ALA A 16 -34.41 14.18 -23.22
N PRO A 17 -34.93 12.97 -23.51
CA PRO A 17 -34.25 11.75 -23.10
C PRO A 17 -32.87 11.75 -23.75
N TYR A 18 -31.83 11.53 -22.94
CA TYR A 18 -30.49 11.29 -23.46
C TYR A 18 -30.58 10.04 -24.33
N HIS A 19 -30.45 10.17 -25.65
CA HIS A 19 -30.61 9.08 -26.60
C HIS A 19 -29.25 8.71 -27.16
N THR A 20 -28.47 7.95 -26.39
CA THR A 20 -27.18 7.41 -26.87
C THR A 20 -27.36 6.16 -27.74
N GLY A 21 -28.59 5.61 -27.80
CA GLY A 21 -28.90 4.35 -28.48
C GLY A 21 -28.65 3.11 -27.60
N ASP A 22 -28.37 3.33 -26.32
CA ASP A 22 -27.94 2.33 -25.36
C ASP A 22 -28.68 2.53 -24.03
N PRO A 23 -29.76 1.77 -23.76
CA PRO A 23 -30.64 2.02 -22.61
C PRO A 23 -29.92 1.95 -21.25
N GLN A 24 -28.87 1.13 -21.13
CA GLN A 24 -28.07 1.05 -19.92
C GLN A 24 -27.30 2.35 -19.70
N LEU A 25 -26.68 2.87 -20.76
CA LEU A 25 -25.92 4.11 -20.71
C LEU A 25 -26.83 5.31 -20.46
N ASP A 26 -27.97 5.38 -21.13
CA ASP A 26 -28.97 6.46 -20.97
C ASP A 26 -29.45 6.55 -19.50
N THR A 27 -29.73 5.39 -18.88
CA THR A 27 -30.08 5.31 -17.46
C THR A 27 -28.94 5.80 -16.55
N ALA A 28 -27.70 5.38 -16.84
CA ALA A 28 -26.55 5.77 -16.03
C ALA A 28 -26.24 7.27 -16.12
N ILE A 29 -26.45 7.88 -17.30
CA ILE A 29 -26.31 9.33 -17.52
C ILE A 29 -27.38 10.08 -16.71
N GLU A 30 -28.65 9.67 -16.79
CA GLU A 30 -29.74 10.30 -16.04
C GLU A 30 -29.46 10.26 -14.53
N GLN A 31 -29.08 9.08 -14.03
CA GLN A 31 -28.72 8.88 -12.62
C GLN A 31 -27.55 9.77 -12.19
N TRP A 32 -26.47 9.81 -12.98
CA TRP A 32 -25.32 10.66 -12.70
C TRP A 32 -25.71 12.14 -12.63
N LEU A 33 -26.38 12.66 -13.66
CA LEU A 33 -26.73 14.08 -13.76
C LEU A 33 -27.74 14.52 -12.69
N ARG A 34 -28.53 13.57 -12.18
CA ARG A 34 -29.46 13.75 -11.05
C ARG A 34 -28.73 13.75 -9.70
N TRP A 35 -27.79 12.84 -9.48
CA TRP A 35 -27.19 12.62 -8.16
C TRP A 35 -25.93 13.45 -7.92
N ASP A 36 -25.12 13.71 -8.95
CA ASP A 36 -23.91 14.51 -8.84
C ASP A 36 -24.24 16.00 -8.70
N LYS A 37 -23.72 16.62 -7.64
CA LYS A 37 -23.88 18.05 -7.36
C LYS A 37 -22.59 18.84 -7.58
N ASN A 38 -21.50 18.20 -7.96
CA ASN A 38 -20.27 18.89 -8.27
C ASN A 38 -20.35 19.45 -9.72
N PRO A 39 -20.30 20.78 -9.91
CA PRO A 39 -20.49 21.38 -11.22
C PRO A 39 -19.39 20.99 -12.21
N LYS A 40 -18.16 20.74 -11.75
CA LYS A 40 -17.03 20.38 -12.64
C LYS A 40 -17.16 18.97 -13.17
N THR A 41 -17.51 17.99 -12.33
CA THR A 41 -17.71 16.61 -12.79
C THR A 41 -18.99 16.45 -13.58
N LYS A 42 -20.04 17.21 -13.26
CA LYS A 42 -21.25 17.29 -14.08
C LYS A 42 -20.96 17.84 -15.48
N GLU A 43 -20.22 18.95 -15.57
CA GLU A 43 -19.79 19.54 -16.83
C GLU A 43 -18.96 18.57 -17.68
N GLN A 44 -18.11 17.73 -17.07
CA GLN A 44 -17.36 16.69 -17.80
C GLN A 44 -18.30 15.69 -18.51
N ILE A 45 -19.35 15.19 -17.83
CA ILE A 45 -20.31 14.26 -18.44
C ILE A 45 -21.16 14.94 -19.51
N GLU A 46 -21.63 16.16 -19.25
CA GLU A 46 -22.39 16.95 -20.23
C GLU A 46 -21.56 17.25 -21.49
N ASN A 47 -20.26 17.54 -21.34
CA ASN A 47 -19.35 17.72 -22.48
C ASN A 47 -19.17 16.43 -23.29
N LEU A 48 -18.97 15.29 -22.63
CA LEU A 48 -18.85 14.00 -23.34
C LEU A 48 -20.14 13.66 -24.11
N LEU A 49 -21.30 13.96 -23.51
CA LEU A 49 -22.60 13.79 -24.13
C LEU A 49 -22.76 14.71 -25.36
N ARG A 50 -22.45 16.01 -25.25
CA ARG A 50 -22.51 16.96 -26.37
C ARG A 50 -21.62 16.55 -27.55
N ASN A 51 -20.50 15.90 -27.27
CA ASN A 51 -19.54 15.44 -28.28
C ASN A 51 -19.80 14.00 -28.77
N GLY A 52 -20.89 13.35 -28.35
CA GLY A 52 -21.22 11.98 -28.79
C GLY A 52 -20.21 10.91 -28.36
N MET A 53 -19.48 11.12 -27.26
CA MET A 53 -18.40 10.25 -26.78
C MET A 53 -18.94 9.03 -26.02
N ASN A 54 -19.85 8.26 -26.64
CA ASN A 54 -20.61 7.18 -25.97
C ASN A 54 -19.72 6.09 -25.35
N LYS A 55 -18.58 5.76 -25.99
CA LYS A 55 -17.62 4.79 -25.44
C LYS A 55 -17.05 5.26 -24.10
N GLU A 56 -16.55 6.50 -24.05
CA GLU A 56 -15.97 7.08 -22.83
C GLU A 56 -17.03 7.23 -21.73
N LEU A 57 -18.26 7.63 -22.09
CA LEU A 57 -19.38 7.68 -21.15
C LEU A 57 -19.67 6.30 -20.56
N ARG A 58 -19.69 5.25 -21.39
CA ARG A 58 -19.89 3.87 -20.93
C ARG A 58 -18.76 3.41 -20.01
N ASP A 59 -17.51 3.68 -20.36
CA ASP A 59 -16.34 3.32 -19.56
C ASP A 59 -16.31 4.06 -18.21
N ARG A 60 -16.93 5.24 -18.10
CA ARG A 60 -17.07 6.03 -16.86
C ARG A 60 -18.27 5.67 -16.00
N LEU A 61 -19.42 5.35 -16.62
CA LEU A 61 -20.72 5.29 -15.96
C LEU A 61 -21.28 3.87 -15.83
N CYS A 62 -20.85 2.91 -16.65
CA CYS A 62 -21.42 1.57 -16.64
C CYS A 62 -20.60 0.55 -15.81
N CYS A 63 -19.60 1.00 -15.04
CA CYS A 63 -18.87 0.20 -14.06
C CYS A 63 -18.84 0.85 -12.67
N ARG A 64 -18.36 0.10 -11.68
CA ARG A 64 -18.07 0.60 -10.33
C ARG A 64 -16.69 0.13 -9.88
N MET A 65 -16.06 0.94 -9.04
CA MET A 65 -14.81 0.58 -8.38
C MET A 65 -15.00 -0.63 -7.44
N THR A 66 -13.98 -1.46 -7.33
CA THR A 66 -13.93 -2.61 -6.41
C THR A 66 -12.76 -2.46 -5.44
N PHE A 67 -12.85 -3.12 -4.27
CA PHE A 67 -11.77 -3.10 -3.29
C PHE A 67 -10.57 -3.92 -3.77
N GLY A 68 -9.42 -3.26 -3.91
CA GLY A 68 -8.16 -3.88 -4.25
C GLY A 68 -7.38 -4.39 -3.04
N THR A 69 -6.05 -4.40 -3.16
CA THR A 69 -5.14 -4.73 -2.05
C THR A 69 -5.12 -3.66 -0.95
N ALA A 70 -5.40 -2.41 -1.30
CA ALA A 70 -5.32 -1.25 -0.40
C ALA A 70 -6.49 -0.27 -0.62
N GLY A 71 -7.74 -0.74 -0.57
CA GLY A 71 -8.93 0.12 -0.68
C GLY A 71 -9.53 0.24 -2.09
N LEU A 72 -10.50 1.16 -2.24
CA LEU A 72 -10.97 1.63 -3.54
C LEU A 72 -9.95 2.63 -4.08
N ARG A 73 -9.54 2.51 -5.34
CA ARG A 73 -8.56 3.42 -5.95
C ARG A 73 -8.86 3.59 -7.43
N SER A 74 -8.86 4.84 -7.89
CA SER A 74 -9.03 5.21 -9.29
C SER A 74 -8.54 6.64 -9.49
N ALA A 75 -8.43 7.06 -10.75
CA ALA A 75 -8.25 8.46 -11.09
C ALA A 75 -9.41 9.30 -10.51
N MET A 76 -9.12 10.55 -10.17
CA MET A 76 -10.12 11.56 -9.86
C MET A 76 -10.78 12.04 -11.16
N GLY A 77 -12.11 12.08 -11.19
CA GLY A 77 -12.85 12.44 -12.38
C GLY A 77 -14.34 12.10 -12.30
N ALA A 78 -15.09 12.49 -13.33
CA ALA A 78 -16.51 12.19 -13.42
C ALA A 78 -16.78 10.73 -13.80
N GLY A 79 -17.81 10.14 -13.20
CA GLY A 79 -18.24 8.77 -13.43
C GLY A 79 -18.21 7.89 -12.17
N PHE A 80 -18.93 6.76 -12.20
CA PHE A 80 -19.00 5.80 -11.10
C PHE A 80 -17.74 4.92 -10.98
N CYS A 81 -16.90 4.90 -12.01
CA CYS A 81 -15.61 4.18 -12.01
C CYS A 81 -14.43 5.04 -11.53
N TYR A 82 -14.68 6.30 -11.16
CA TYR A 82 -13.68 7.29 -10.72
C TYR A 82 -13.88 7.69 -9.27
N ILE A 83 -12.82 8.16 -8.61
CA ILE A 83 -12.94 8.78 -7.29
C ILE A 83 -13.45 10.21 -7.45
N ASN A 84 -14.55 10.55 -6.79
CA ASN A 84 -15.13 11.89 -6.78
C ASN A 84 -16.07 12.03 -5.57
N ASP A 85 -16.66 13.22 -5.43
CA ASP A 85 -17.60 13.54 -4.37
C ASP A 85 -18.74 12.52 -4.26
N LEU A 86 -19.40 12.21 -5.39
CA LEU A 86 -20.56 11.31 -5.41
C LEU A 86 -20.17 9.88 -5.05
N THR A 87 -19.08 9.35 -5.61
CA THR A 87 -18.66 7.97 -5.33
C THR A 87 -18.20 7.82 -3.88
N VAL A 88 -17.52 8.81 -3.29
CA VAL A 88 -17.15 8.78 -1.86
C VAL A 88 -18.37 8.87 -0.96
N ILE A 89 -19.37 9.68 -1.30
CA ILE A 89 -20.66 9.72 -0.59
C ILE A 89 -21.30 8.33 -0.62
N GLN A 90 -21.46 7.73 -1.81
CA GLN A 90 -22.05 6.40 -1.96
C GLN A 90 -21.26 5.32 -1.20
N SER A 91 -19.93 5.34 -1.28
CA SER A 91 -19.05 4.46 -0.52
C SER A 91 -19.26 4.58 0.99
N THR A 92 -19.42 5.80 1.49
CA THR A 92 -19.66 6.06 2.92
C THR A 92 -21.07 5.63 3.35
N GLN A 93 -22.08 5.76 2.48
CA GLN A 93 -23.44 5.27 2.74
C GLN A 93 -23.47 3.74 2.83
N GLY A 94 -22.79 3.05 1.91
CA GLY A 94 -22.65 1.60 1.97
C GLY A 94 -21.90 1.15 3.23
N MET A 95 -20.84 1.87 3.61
CA MET A 95 -20.13 1.65 4.88
C MET A 95 -21.05 1.78 6.08
N TYR A 96 -21.82 2.88 6.17
CA TYR A 96 -22.79 3.08 7.25
C TYR A 96 -23.77 1.91 7.35
N LYS A 97 -24.33 1.46 6.21
CA LYS A 97 -25.31 0.36 6.19
C LYS A 97 -24.72 -0.95 6.63
N TYR A 98 -23.47 -1.21 6.28
CA TYR A 98 -22.80 -2.41 6.73
C TYR A 98 -22.46 -2.36 8.23
N LEU A 99 -21.96 -1.22 8.72
CA LEU A 99 -21.70 -1.00 10.15
C LEU A 99 -22.97 -1.17 11.00
N GLU A 100 -24.11 -0.65 10.54
CA GLU A 100 -25.43 -0.81 11.17
C GLU A 100 -25.85 -2.28 11.30
N ARG A 101 -25.41 -3.15 10.37
CA ARG A 101 -25.65 -4.61 10.44
C ARG A 101 -24.69 -5.33 11.37
N CYS A 102 -23.45 -4.84 11.49
CA CYS A 102 -22.40 -5.50 12.27
C CYS A 102 -22.43 -5.13 13.75
N PHE A 103 -22.82 -3.90 14.08
CA PHE A 103 -22.65 -3.35 15.43
C PHE A 103 -23.90 -2.59 15.85
N SER A 104 -24.45 -2.95 17.00
CA SER A 104 -25.59 -2.23 17.58
C SER A 104 -25.20 -0.88 18.20
N ASP A 105 -23.92 -0.72 18.55
CA ASP A 105 -23.36 0.44 19.26
C ASP A 105 -22.47 1.35 18.38
N PHE A 106 -22.42 1.15 17.06
CA PHE A 106 -21.52 1.92 16.18
C PHE A 106 -21.71 3.44 16.27
N LYS A 107 -22.95 3.88 16.52
CA LYS A 107 -23.29 5.29 16.74
C LYS A 107 -22.72 5.88 18.03
N GLN A 108 -22.19 5.06 18.94
CA GLN A 108 -21.54 5.52 20.18
C GLN A 108 -20.01 5.53 20.04
N ARG A 109 -19.46 4.57 19.30
CA ARG A 109 -18.01 4.37 19.14
C ARG A 109 -17.36 5.38 18.20
N GLY A 110 -18.08 5.81 17.17
CA GLY A 110 -17.62 6.78 16.19
C GLY A 110 -16.70 6.20 15.11
N PHE A 111 -16.30 7.05 14.17
CA PHE A 111 -15.58 6.68 12.95
C PHE A 111 -14.41 7.62 12.69
N VAL A 112 -13.23 7.08 12.34
CA VAL A 112 -12.01 7.88 12.10
C VAL A 112 -11.89 8.25 10.61
N VAL A 113 -11.54 9.50 10.31
CA VAL A 113 -11.30 9.95 8.92
C VAL A 113 -9.98 10.72 8.87
N GLY A 114 -9.03 10.21 8.08
CA GLY A 114 -7.77 10.84 7.73
C GLY A 114 -7.63 11.03 6.22
N TYR A 115 -6.68 11.86 5.81
CA TYR A 115 -6.46 12.19 4.40
C TYR A 115 -5.04 12.67 4.13
N ASP A 116 -4.58 12.55 2.88
CA ASP A 116 -3.29 13.08 2.42
C ASP A 116 -3.44 14.44 1.69
N THR A 117 -2.40 14.89 1.01
CA THR A 117 -2.32 16.26 0.46
C THR A 117 -2.93 16.41 -0.92
N ARG A 118 -3.23 15.31 -1.64
CA ARG A 118 -3.47 15.37 -3.09
C ARG A 118 -4.79 16.04 -3.47
N GLY A 119 -4.82 16.58 -4.67
CA GLY A 119 -6.03 17.13 -5.28
C GLY A 119 -5.88 17.39 -6.76
N GLN A 120 -7.00 17.68 -7.41
CA GLN A 120 -7.08 17.86 -8.85
C GLN A 120 -8.00 19.02 -9.21
N VAL A 121 -7.48 19.96 -9.99
CA VAL A 121 -8.21 21.17 -10.39
C VAL A 121 -9.39 20.84 -11.34
N THR A 122 -9.22 19.88 -12.27
CA THR A 122 -10.21 19.58 -13.32
C THR A 122 -11.52 18.99 -12.79
N SER A 123 -11.48 18.25 -11.68
CA SER A 123 -12.66 17.72 -10.99
C SER A 123 -13.03 18.52 -9.73
N SER A 124 -12.19 19.47 -9.31
CA SER A 124 -12.22 20.13 -7.99
C SER A 124 -12.21 19.16 -6.79
N CYS A 125 -11.83 17.90 -7.02
CA CYS A 125 -11.70 16.90 -5.97
C CYS A 125 -10.35 17.06 -5.27
N SER A 126 -10.35 16.94 -3.94
CA SER A 126 -9.14 16.86 -3.13
C SER A 126 -9.36 15.89 -1.98
N SER A 127 -8.28 15.31 -1.44
CA SER A 127 -8.37 14.42 -0.30
C SER A 127 -9.06 15.07 0.90
N GLN A 128 -8.81 16.37 1.14
CA GLN A 128 -9.51 17.14 2.16
C GLN A 128 -11.02 17.24 1.90
N ARG A 129 -11.43 17.55 0.66
CA ARG A 129 -12.86 17.64 0.30
C ARG A 129 -13.56 16.31 0.47
N LEU A 130 -12.96 15.24 -0.03
CA LEU A 130 -13.51 13.88 0.07
C LEU A 130 -13.62 13.43 1.53
N ALA A 131 -12.63 13.74 2.37
CA ALA A 131 -12.69 13.47 3.81
C ALA A 131 -13.81 14.23 4.52
N LYS A 132 -14.03 15.51 4.15
CA LYS A 132 -15.16 16.29 4.65
C LYS A 132 -16.50 15.67 4.26
N LEU A 133 -16.65 15.19 3.03
CA LEU A 133 -17.87 14.52 2.57
C LEU A 133 -18.09 13.17 3.27
N THR A 134 -17.03 12.38 3.48
CA THR A 134 -17.09 11.15 4.29
C THR A 134 -17.59 11.46 5.71
N ALA A 135 -17.05 12.50 6.35
CA ALA A 135 -17.51 12.92 7.67
C ALA A 135 -18.97 13.40 7.63
N ALA A 136 -19.35 14.23 6.65
CA ALA A 136 -20.69 14.79 6.54
C ALA A 136 -21.79 13.72 6.40
N VAL A 137 -21.56 12.67 5.61
CA VAL A 137 -22.51 11.55 5.45
C VAL A 137 -22.78 10.86 6.78
N LEU A 138 -21.74 10.63 7.59
CA LEU A 138 -21.86 9.97 8.89
C LEU A 138 -22.50 10.90 9.93
N LEU A 139 -22.09 12.17 9.97
CA LEU A 139 -22.67 13.17 10.87
C LEU A 139 -24.15 13.40 10.59
N ALA A 140 -24.58 13.38 9.32
CA ALA A 140 -25.99 13.48 8.93
C ALA A 140 -26.86 12.29 9.41
N LYS A 141 -26.23 11.22 9.91
CA LYS A 141 -26.88 10.05 10.49
C LYS A 141 -26.59 9.88 11.99
N ASP A 142 -26.14 10.95 12.64
CA ASP A 142 -25.82 10.99 14.07
C ASP A 142 -24.71 10.01 14.49
N VAL A 143 -23.75 9.76 13.59
CA VAL A 143 -22.55 8.98 13.92
C VAL A 143 -21.42 9.95 14.31
N PRO A 144 -20.79 9.81 15.49
CA PRO A 144 -19.62 10.57 15.87
C PRO A 144 -18.46 10.37 14.89
N VAL A 145 -17.77 11.45 14.52
CA VAL A 145 -16.65 11.39 13.57
C VAL A 145 -15.41 12.03 14.17
N TYR A 146 -14.31 11.28 14.16
CA TYR A 146 -12.97 11.74 14.46
C TYR A 146 -12.27 12.12 13.15
N LEU A 147 -12.46 13.37 12.72
CA LEU A 147 -11.84 13.90 11.49
C LEU A 147 -10.57 14.67 11.88
N PHE A 148 -9.42 14.21 11.42
CA PHE A 148 -8.15 14.92 11.58
C PHE A 148 -8.25 16.33 10.96
N SER A 149 -7.80 17.36 11.67
CA SER A 149 -7.87 18.75 11.19
C SER A 149 -6.88 19.09 10.08
N ARG A 150 -5.86 18.26 9.88
CA ARG A 150 -4.87 18.37 8.81
C ARG A 150 -4.57 17.00 8.22
N TYR A 151 -3.83 17.00 7.12
CA TYR A 151 -3.30 15.78 6.53
C TYR A 151 -2.39 15.01 7.51
N VAL A 152 -2.46 13.68 7.47
CA VAL A 152 -1.75 12.78 8.40
C VAL A 152 -1.14 11.59 7.65
N PRO A 153 -0.09 10.96 8.18
CA PRO A 153 0.39 9.67 7.69
C PRO A 153 -0.72 8.63 7.74
N THR A 154 -0.77 7.76 6.73
CA THR A 154 -1.66 6.59 6.71
C THR A 154 -1.64 5.79 8.01
N PRO A 155 -0.50 5.50 8.68
CA PRO A 155 -0.50 4.75 9.94
C PRO A 155 -1.30 5.41 11.09
N PHE A 156 -1.58 6.72 11.04
CA PHE A 156 -2.37 7.39 12.08
C PHE A 156 -3.82 6.94 12.12
N VAL A 157 -4.42 6.58 10.97
CA VAL A 157 -5.82 6.15 10.91
C VAL A 157 -6.04 4.83 11.64
N PRO A 158 -5.37 3.71 11.30
CA PRO A 158 -5.51 2.45 12.04
C PRO A 158 -5.11 2.58 13.51
N TYR A 159 -4.07 3.38 13.81
CA TYR A 159 -3.67 3.65 15.19
C TYR A 159 -4.80 4.33 15.98
N ALA A 160 -5.40 5.39 15.42
CA ALA A 160 -6.50 6.10 16.05
C ALA A 160 -7.76 5.24 16.19
N VAL A 161 -8.04 4.35 15.24
CA VAL A 161 -9.17 3.41 15.35
C VAL A 161 -9.04 2.55 16.60
N GLN A 162 -7.84 2.02 16.88
CA GLN A 162 -7.58 1.23 18.08
C GLN A 162 -7.62 2.09 19.35
N GLU A 163 -6.91 3.21 19.37
CA GLU A 163 -6.77 4.09 20.55
C GLU A 163 -8.09 4.72 21.00
N LEU A 164 -8.97 5.05 20.04
CA LEU A 164 -10.28 5.65 20.29
C LEU A 164 -11.39 4.60 20.38
N LYS A 165 -11.07 3.32 20.16
CA LYS A 165 -12.04 2.22 20.05
C LYS A 165 -13.14 2.53 19.04
N ALA A 166 -12.80 3.23 17.97
CA ALA A 166 -13.72 3.55 16.89
C ALA A 166 -14.19 2.26 16.20
N VAL A 167 -15.33 2.33 15.52
CA VAL A 167 -15.91 1.14 14.85
C VAL A 167 -15.16 0.81 13.56
N ALA A 168 -14.60 1.82 12.91
CA ALA A 168 -13.82 1.73 11.67
C ALA A 168 -13.15 3.07 11.41
N GLY A 169 -12.27 3.11 10.41
CA GLY A 169 -11.67 4.34 9.92
C GLY A 169 -11.38 4.30 8.43
N VAL A 170 -11.25 5.48 7.83
CA VAL A 170 -10.89 5.65 6.42
C VAL A 170 -9.73 6.61 6.26
N MET A 171 -8.79 6.21 5.41
CA MET A 171 -7.73 7.09 4.92
C MET A 171 -8.00 7.42 3.44
N ILE A 172 -8.17 8.71 3.14
CA ILE A 172 -8.32 9.21 1.78
C ILE A 172 -6.94 9.45 1.17
N THR A 173 -6.49 8.54 0.32
CA THR A 173 -5.17 8.58 -0.32
C THR A 173 -5.06 7.53 -1.42
N ALA A 174 -4.19 7.76 -2.39
CA ALA A 174 -3.68 6.73 -3.30
C ALA A 174 -2.19 6.40 -3.11
N SER A 175 -1.59 6.73 -1.95
CA SER A 175 -0.18 6.40 -1.62
C SER A 175 0.81 6.93 -2.68
N HIS A 176 1.79 6.13 -3.10
CA HIS A 176 2.78 6.44 -4.13
C HIS A 176 2.23 6.69 -5.54
N ASN A 177 0.93 6.55 -5.79
CA ASN A 177 0.35 6.82 -7.10
C ASN A 177 0.49 8.30 -7.50
N ARG A 178 0.34 8.55 -8.81
CA ARG A 178 0.36 9.89 -9.40
C ARG A 178 -0.73 10.78 -8.82
N LYS A 179 -0.56 12.10 -8.96
CA LYS A 179 -1.48 13.11 -8.43
C LYS A 179 -2.91 12.98 -8.96
N GLU A 180 -3.10 12.41 -10.15
CA GLU A 180 -4.41 12.20 -10.74
C GLU A 180 -5.22 11.13 -10.00
N ASP A 181 -4.56 10.19 -9.31
CA ASP A 181 -5.22 9.10 -8.57
C ASP A 181 -5.54 9.51 -7.14
N ASN A 182 -6.67 9.04 -6.61
CA ASN A 182 -6.98 9.07 -5.18
C ASN A 182 -7.63 7.75 -4.74
N GLY A 183 -7.94 7.60 -3.47
CA GLY A 183 -8.46 6.35 -2.94
C GLY A 183 -9.15 6.46 -1.60
N TYR A 184 -9.77 5.35 -1.21
CA TYR A 184 -10.57 5.16 -0.01
C TYR A 184 -10.12 3.86 0.66
N LYS A 185 -9.09 3.97 1.53
CA LYS A 185 -8.54 2.86 2.31
C LYS A 185 -9.39 2.68 3.57
N VAL A 186 -9.89 1.47 3.82
CA VAL A 186 -10.76 1.18 4.98
C VAL A 186 -10.02 0.31 5.99
N TYR A 187 -10.10 0.73 7.25
CA TYR A 187 -9.63 0.00 8.43
C TYR A 187 -10.82 -0.38 9.31
N TRP A 188 -10.83 -1.61 9.80
CA TRP A 188 -11.89 -2.11 10.69
C TRP A 188 -11.57 -1.83 12.16
N GLU A 189 -12.48 -2.15 13.08
CA GLU A 189 -12.28 -1.92 14.52
C GLU A 189 -11.01 -2.56 15.10
N ASN A 190 -10.50 -3.61 14.46
CA ASN A 190 -9.28 -4.29 14.87
C ASN A 190 -8.01 -3.51 14.50
N GLY A 191 -8.13 -2.39 13.77
CA GLY A 191 -7.00 -1.57 13.31
C GLY A 191 -6.32 -2.10 12.03
N ALA A 192 -6.77 -3.23 11.47
CA ALA A 192 -6.25 -3.76 10.21
C ALA A 192 -7.10 -3.30 9.02
N GLN A 193 -6.50 -3.29 7.83
CA GLN A 193 -7.25 -3.07 6.59
C GLN A 193 -8.27 -4.20 6.36
N ILE A 194 -9.43 -3.86 5.81
CA ILE A 194 -10.51 -4.84 5.60
C ILE A 194 -10.12 -5.97 4.63
N THR A 195 -10.61 -7.17 4.94
CA THR A 195 -10.58 -8.34 4.07
C THR A 195 -11.99 -8.88 3.86
N SER A 196 -12.16 -9.87 2.97
CA SER A 196 -13.42 -10.62 2.87
C SER A 196 -13.81 -11.22 4.23
N PRO A 197 -15.10 -11.18 4.62
CA PRO A 197 -16.26 -10.74 3.83
C PRO A 197 -16.56 -9.23 3.85
N HIS A 198 -15.88 -8.42 4.67
CA HIS A 198 -16.22 -7.01 4.85
C HIS A 198 -16.18 -6.22 3.53
N ASP A 199 -15.14 -6.42 2.71
CA ASP A 199 -14.99 -5.75 1.41
C ASP A 199 -16.20 -5.98 0.48
N LYS A 200 -16.66 -7.23 0.34
CA LYS A 200 -17.80 -7.61 -0.50
C LYS A 200 -19.13 -7.11 0.05
N GLU A 201 -19.33 -7.20 1.36
CA GLU A 201 -20.58 -6.75 1.97
C GLU A 201 -20.71 -5.23 1.93
N ILE A 202 -19.61 -4.48 2.07
CA ILE A 202 -19.61 -3.03 1.86
C ILE A 202 -19.99 -2.72 0.40
N LEU A 203 -19.39 -3.37 -0.60
CA LEU A 203 -19.74 -3.16 -2.01
C LEU A 203 -21.22 -3.43 -2.27
N LYS A 204 -21.75 -4.53 -1.74
CA LYS A 204 -23.18 -4.84 -1.82
C LYS A 204 -24.04 -3.73 -1.20
N CYS A 205 -23.66 -3.22 -0.03
CA CYS A 205 -24.37 -2.11 0.60
C CYS A 205 -24.29 -0.80 -0.22
N ILE A 206 -23.19 -0.56 -0.93
CA ILE A 206 -23.05 0.59 -1.86
C ILE A 206 -24.05 0.44 -3.02
N GLU A 207 -24.14 -0.75 -3.62
CA GLU A 207 -25.07 -1.05 -4.72
C GLU A 207 -26.54 -0.95 -4.27
N GLU A 208 -26.84 -1.30 -3.02
CA GLU A 208 -28.17 -1.15 -2.43
C GLU A 208 -28.53 0.31 -2.08
N CYS A 209 -27.54 1.22 -1.97
CA CYS A 209 -27.72 2.60 -1.48
C CYS A 209 -27.05 3.64 -2.40
N VAL A 210 -27.35 3.57 -3.70
CA VAL A 210 -26.74 4.44 -4.72
C VAL A 210 -27.26 5.88 -4.71
N GLU A 211 -28.52 6.13 -4.36
CA GLU A 211 -29.03 7.50 -4.29
C GLU A 211 -28.49 8.20 -3.02
N PRO A 212 -27.86 9.39 -3.14
CA PRO A 212 -27.41 10.13 -1.97
C PRO A 212 -28.56 10.46 -1.01
N TRP A 213 -28.40 10.16 0.27
CA TRP A 213 -29.35 10.51 1.30
C TRP A 213 -29.47 12.04 1.46
N ASN A 214 -30.61 12.47 2.01
CA ASN A 214 -30.75 13.86 2.42
C ASN A 214 -29.66 14.22 3.45
N GLY A 215 -28.96 15.33 3.22
CA GLY A 215 -27.85 15.78 4.05
C GLY A 215 -26.46 15.23 3.67
N SER A 216 -26.35 14.21 2.81
CA SER A 216 -25.05 13.61 2.44
C SER A 216 -24.07 14.57 1.76
N TRP A 217 -24.59 15.61 1.11
CA TRP A 217 -23.79 16.66 0.45
C TRP A 217 -23.49 17.87 1.36
N ASN A 218 -23.99 17.89 2.60
CA ASN A 218 -23.87 19.03 3.51
C ASN A 218 -22.54 18.99 4.29
N ASP A 219 -21.44 19.36 3.63
CA ASP A 219 -20.11 19.42 4.25
C ASP A 219 -19.99 20.47 5.37
N ASN A 220 -20.90 21.46 5.45
CA ASN A 220 -20.99 22.37 6.59
C ASN A 220 -21.23 21.65 7.94
N LEU A 221 -21.74 20.41 7.92
CA LEU A 221 -21.88 19.61 9.15
C LEU A 221 -20.54 19.36 9.82
N VAL A 222 -19.44 19.33 9.06
CA VAL A 222 -18.09 19.14 9.62
C VAL A 222 -17.71 20.28 10.56
N ASP A 223 -18.14 21.50 10.26
CA ASP A 223 -17.78 22.71 11.00
C ASP A 223 -18.82 23.05 12.09
N THR A 224 -20.05 22.50 12.01
CA THR A 224 -21.18 22.85 12.87
C THR A 224 -21.66 21.74 13.79
N SER A 225 -21.39 20.47 13.48
CA SER A 225 -21.89 19.35 14.27
C SER A 225 -21.08 19.14 15.57
N PRO A 226 -21.74 19.01 16.74
CA PRO A 226 -21.06 18.68 17.99
C PRO A 226 -20.51 17.24 18.03
N LEU A 227 -20.90 16.40 17.06
CA LEU A 227 -20.44 15.02 16.93
C LEU A 227 -19.08 14.90 16.22
N LYS A 228 -18.56 16.00 15.65
CA LYS A 228 -17.22 16.04 15.07
C LYS A 228 -16.19 16.30 16.17
N ARG A 229 -15.11 15.52 16.17
CA ARG A 229 -13.94 15.71 17.03
C ARG A 229 -12.67 15.70 16.20
N ASP A 230 -11.67 16.50 16.59
CA ASP A 230 -10.33 16.44 16.00
C ASP A 230 -9.43 15.58 16.90
N PRO A 231 -8.97 14.40 16.45
CA PRO A 231 -8.11 13.53 17.23
C PRO A 231 -6.62 13.88 17.13
N LEU A 232 -6.21 14.82 16.26
CA LEU A 232 -4.83 15.00 15.82
C LEU A 232 -3.81 15.08 16.97
N GLN A 233 -4.00 16.03 17.89
CA GLN A 233 -3.00 16.31 18.93
C GLN A 233 -2.82 15.13 19.89
N ASP A 234 -3.93 14.51 20.32
CA ASP A 234 -3.88 13.36 21.24
C ASP A 234 -3.29 12.13 20.56
N ILE A 235 -3.74 11.83 19.33
CA ILE A 235 -3.22 10.69 18.56
C ILE A 235 -1.74 10.86 18.23
N CYS A 236 -1.32 12.04 17.79
CA CYS A 236 0.10 12.30 17.53
C CYS A 236 0.94 12.09 18.79
N ARG A 237 0.50 12.63 19.94
CA ARG A 237 1.20 12.46 21.22
C ARG A 237 1.31 10.99 21.62
N ARG A 238 0.22 10.21 21.53
CA ARG A 238 0.21 8.78 21.89
C ARG A 238 1.07 7.96 20.94
N TYR A 239 0.94 8.18 19.64
CA TYR A 239 1.76 7.52 18.62
C TYR A 239 3.26 7.77 18.87
N MET A 240 3.65 9.03 19.10
CA MET A 240 5.04 9.38 19.42
C MET A 240 5.52 8.81 20.76
N ASP A 241 4.63 8.62 21.74
CA ASP A 241 4.97 7.94 23.00
C ASP A 241 5.20 6.43 22.77
N ASP A 242 4.37 5.81 21.94
CA ASP A 242 4.48 4.39 21.59
C ASP A 242 5.75 4.07 20.82
N LEU A 243 6.24 4.98 19.97
CA LEU A 243 7.52 4.84 19.28
C LEU A 243 8.71 4.64 20.26
N LYS A 244 8.60 5.08 21.52
CA LYS A 244 9.64 4.83 22.53
C LYS A 244 9.83 3.34 22.83
N LYS A 245 8.80 2.51 22.62
CA LYS A 245 8.86 1.05 22.85
C LYS A 245 9.84 0.34 21.91
N ILE A 246 10.13 0.95 20.76
CA ILE A 246 11.05 0.44 19.74
C ILE A 246 12.32 1.30 19.60
N CYS A 247 12.59 2.19 20.57
CA CYS A 247 13.84 2.93 20.67
C CYS A 247 14.76 2.24 21.69
N PHE A 248 15.89 1.70 21.22
CA PHE A 248 16.78 0.90 22.05
C PHE A 248 18.03 1.66 22.50
N TYR A 249 18.45 2.69 21.76
CA TYR A 249 19.75 3.35 21.95
C TYR A 249 19.65 4.88 22.00
N ARG A 250 18.59 5.43 22.61
CA ARG A 250 18.33 6.88 22.70
C ARG A 250 19.54 7.73 23.10
N GLU A 251 20.29 7.30 24.11
CA GLU A 251 21.48 8.03 24.58
C GLU A 251 22.61 8.06 23.54
N LEU A 252 22.81 6.95 22.83
CA LEU A 252 23.78 6.86 21.73
C LEU A 252 23.35 7.75 20.57
N ASN A 253 22.06 7.70 20.19
CA ASN A 253 21.47 8.52 19.14
C ASN A 253 21.71 10.01 19.37
N SER A 254 21.57 10.48 20.63
CA SER A 254 21.80 11.89 20.98
C SER A 254 23.23 12.38 20.79
N LYS A 255 24.19 11.45 20.76
CA LYS A 255 25.63 11.73 20.61
C LYS A 255 26.12 11.48 19.19
N THR A 256 25.26 10.99 18.29
CA THR A 256 25.66 10.72 16.91
C THR A 256 26.14 11.98 16.22
N THR A 257 27.14 11.83 15.36
CA THR A 257 27.56 12.85 14.40
C THR A 257 27.01 12.58 13.01
N LEU A 258 26.38 11.42 12.80
CA LEU A 258 25.80 11.02 11.52
C LEU A 258 24.67 11.99 11.14
N LYS A 259 24.73 12.48 9.90
CA LYS A 259 23.70 13.33 9.33
C LYS A 259 22.79 12.51 8.42
N PHE A 260 21.51 12.85 8.47
CA PHE A 260 20.45 12.24 7.70
C PHE A 260 19.74 13.31 6.88
N VAL A 261 19.45 13.02 5.62
CA VAL A 261 18.55 13.82 4.79
C VAL A 261 17.20 13.13 4.71
N HIS A 262 16.11 13.90 4.80
CA HIS A 262 14.75 13.38 4.65
C HIS A 262 14.00 14.09 3.52
N THR A 263 13.33 13.32 2.68
CA THR A 263 12.33 13.82 1.73
C THR A 263 10.99 13.11 1.93
N SER A 264 9.91 13.88 1.80
CA SER A 264 8.53 13.39 1.82
C SER A 264 7.83 13.49 0.47
N PHE A 265 8.53 13.88 -0.60
CA PHE A 265 7.94 14.09 -1.93
C PHE A 265 6.66 14.94 -1.92
N HIS A 266 6.67 16.02 -1.14
CA HIS A 266 5.51 16.90 -0.89
C HIS A 266 4.30 16.21 -0.22
N GLY A 267 4.53 15.05 0.38
CA GLY A 267 3.58 14.31 1.17
C GLY A 267 3.44 14.81 2.60
N VAL A 268 2.82 13.97 3.41
CA VAL A 268 2.48 14.26 4.80
C VAL A 268 3.62 13.98 5.79
N GLY A 269 4.66 13.27 5.38
CA GLY A 269 5.63 12.64 6.29
C GLY A 269 6.56 13.59 7.04
N HIS A 270 6.84 14.79 6.51
CA HIS A 270 7.89 15.68 7.03
C HIS A 270 7.79 15.94 8.54
N ASP A 271 6.73 16.59 9.01
CA ASP A 271 6.57 16.95 10.42
C ASP A 271 6.68 15.74 11.36
N TYR A 272 6.13 14.59 10.94
CA TYR A 272 6.06 13.39 11.77
C TYR A 272 7.41 12.65 11.85
N VAL A 273 8.19 12.63 10.76
CA VAL A 273 9.57 12.10 10.80
C VAL A 273 10.46 12.98 11.68
N GLN A 274 10.30 14.31 11.62
CA GLN A 274 11.04 15.23 12.49
C GLN A 274 10.75 14.96 13.98
N LEU A 275 9.48 14.74 14.33
CA LEU A 275 9.06 14.37 15.68
C LEU A 275 9.59 13.00 16.09
N ALA A 276 9.51 11.99 15.21
CA ALA A 276 10.02 10.65 15.49
C ALA A 276 11.53 10.67 15.81
N PHE A 277 12.33 11.45 15.08
CA PHE A 277 13.75 11.64 15.37
C PHE A 277 13.98 12.22 16.77
N GLN A 278 13.19 13.20 17.20
CA GLN A 278 13.26 13.76 18.56
C GLN A 278 12.89 12.69 19.61
N VAL A 279 11.90 11.83 19.34
CA VAL A 279 11.52 10.69 20.19
C VAL A 279 12.62 9.63 20.32
N PHE A 280 13.54 9.54 19.36
CA PHE A 280 14.71 8.67 19.43
C PHE A 280 15.98 9.38 19.91
N GLY A 281 15.92 10.69 20.14
CA GLY A 281 17.00 11.48 20.74
C GLY A 281 17.92 12.10 19.71
N PHE A 282 17.62 11.95 18.42
CA PHE A 282 18.39 12.55 17.33
C PHE A 282 18.13 14.05 17.19
N LYS A 283 19.10 14.72 16.57
CA LYS A 283 18.81 15.99 15.87
C LYS A 283 17.85 15.69 14.71
N PRO A 284 16.89 16.58 14.41
CA PRO A 284 15.98 16.36 13.30
C PRO A 284 16.75 16.22 11.96
N PRO A 285 16.29 15.37 11.02
CA PRO A 285 16.98 15.14 9.76
C PRO A 285 16.87 16.37 8.88
N ILE A 286 17.87 16.60 8.03
CA ILE A 286 17.94 17.74 7.13
C ILE A 286 16.85 17.58 6.05
N PRO A 287 15.85 18.47 5.99
CA PRO A 287 14.78 18.33 5.03
C PRO A 287 15.20 18.80 3.65
N VAL A 288 14.77 18.10 2.60
CA VAL A 288 14.88 18.59 1.22
C VAL A 288 13.97 19.81 1.06
N PRO A 289 14.52 21.04 0.92
CA PRO A 289 13.71 22.26 0.95
C PRO A 289 12.59 22.28 -0.09
N GLU A 290 12.86 21.71 -1.27
CA GLU A 290 11.93 21.66 -2.39
C GLU A 290 10.79 20.66 -2.18
N GLN A 291 10.95 19.67 -1.29
CA GLN A 291 10.03 18.53 -1.17
C GLN A 291 9.44 18.35 0.23
N LYS A 292 9.84 19.17 1.21
CA LYS A 292 9.37 19.06 2.61
C LYS A 292 7.93 19.56 2.77
N ASP A 293 7.54 20.57 2.00
CA ASP A 293 6.24 21.23 2.14
C ASP A 293 5.19 20.52 1.28
N PRO A 294 4.00 20.25 1.84
CA PRO A 294 2.87 19.68 1.13
C PRO A 294 2.48 20.42 -0.14
N ASP A 295 2.38 19.66 -1.23
CA ASP A 295 1.97 20.13 -2.55
C ASP A 295 1.06 19.06 -3.19
N PRO A 296 -0.22 19.38 -3.48
CA PRO A 296 -1.15 18.43 -4.09
C PRO A 296 -0.72 17.93 -5.48
N ASP A 297 0.15 18.67 -6.17
CA ASP A 297 0.64 18.34 -7.51
C ASP A 297 1.94 17.53 -7.50
N PHE A 298 2.58 17.33 -6.34
CA PHE A 298 3.88 16.68 -6.21
C PHE A 298 4.93 17.25 -7.19
N SER A 299 5.02 18.58 -7.31
CA SER A 299 5.57 19.30 -8.48
C SER A 299 7.01 18.97 -8.86
N THR A 300 7.83 18.40 -7.96
CA THR A 300 9.23 18.05 -8.26
C THR A 300 9.41 16.67 -8.88
N VAL A 301 8.38 15.81 -8.91
CA VAL A 301 8.48 14.42 -9.37
C VAL A 301 7.30 14.05 -10.27
N LYS A 302 7.54 13.23 -11.30
CA LYS A 302 6.45 12.71 -12.15
C LYS A 302 5.56 11.70 -11.42
N CYS A 303 6.17 10.91 -10.54
CA CYS A 303 5.52 9.90 -9.72
C CYS A 303 6.23 9.91 -8.37
N PRO A 304 5.54 10.17 -7.26
CA PRO A 304 6.15 10.25 -5.93
C PRO A 304 6.35 8.84 -5.34
N ASN A 305 6.99 7.95 -6.09
CA ASN A 305 7.19 6.56 -5.69
C ASN A 305 8.66 6.31 -5.34
N PRO A 306 9.03 6.21 -4.05
CA PRO A 306 10.41 5.95 -3.63
C PRO A 306 10.98 4.62 -4.15
N GLU A 307 10.14 3.67 -4.59
CA GLU A 307 10.59 2.41 -5.19
C GLU A 307 11.32 2.57 -6.53
N GLU A 308 11.12 3.69 -7.23
CA GLU A 308 11.80 3.97 -8.51
C GLU A 308 13.30 4.30 -8.34
N GLY A 309 13.77 4.32 -7.08
CA GLY A 309 15.18 4.41 -6.72
C GLY A 309 15.81 5.76 -7.06
N GLU A 310 17.04 5.73 -7.57
CA GLU A 310 17.87 6.92 -7.78
C GLU A 310 17.16 8.01 -8.62
N SER A 311 16.33 7.59 -9.59
CA SER A 311 15.61 8.50 -10.50
C SER A 311 14.67 9.49 -9.79
N VAL A 312 14.15 9.13 -8.60
CA VAL A 312 13.28 10.00 -7.80
C VAL A 312 13.99 10.59 -6.58
N LEU A 313 15.20 10.13 -6.27
CA LEU A 313 15.98 10.56 -5.09
C LEU A 313 16.97 11.70 -5.41
N GLU A 314 17.10 12.09 -6.67
CA GLU A 314 18.13 13.04 -7.14
C GLU A 314 18.29 14.30 -6.25
N LEU A 315 17.20 15.00 -5.91
CA LEU A 315 17.27 16.19 -5.06
C LEU A 315 17.81 15.87 -3.65
N SER A 316 17.37 14.74 -3.08
CA SER A 316 17.80 14.31 -1.76
C SER A 316 19.28 13.84 -1.74
N LEU A 317 19.74 13.16 -2.78
CA LEU A 317 21.14 12.74 -2.91
C LEU A 317 22.08 13.94 -3.05
N ARG A 318 21.74 14.91 -3.92
CA ARG A 318 22.51 16.15 -4.08
C ARG A 318 22.58 16.96 -2.78
N LEU A 319 21.46 17.05 -2.04
CA LEU A 319 21.46 17.72 -0.74
C LEU A 319 22.34 16.98 0.27
N ALA A 320 22.27 15.65 0.29
CA ALA A 320 23.09 14.85 1.19
C ALA A 320 24.59 15.03 0.92
N GLU A 321 25.01 15.06 -0.35
CA GLU A 321 26.39 15.39 -0.72
C GLU A 321 26.81 16.79 -0.25
N LYS A 322 25.96 17.80 -0.49
CA LYS A 322 26.21 19.19 -0.06
C LYS A 322 26.37 19.31 1.46
N GLU A 323 25.54 18.61 2.22
CA GLU A 323 25.50 18.68 3.67
C GLU A 323 26.44 17.67 4.36
N ASN A 324 27.16 16.87 3.57
CA ASN A 324 27.97 15.74 4.03
C ASN A 324 27.16 14.76 4.91
N ALA A 325 25.95 14.44 4.45
CA ALA A 325 25.08 13.42 5.02
C ALA A 325 25.28 12.09 4.29
N ARG A 326 25.42 11.01 5.05
CA ARG A 326 25.67 9.68 4.49
C ARG A 326 24.37 8.93 4.14
N ILE A 327 23.25 9.30 4.76
CA ILE A 327 21.99 8.55 4.66
C ILE A 327 20.86 9.46 4.20
N VAL A 328 20.14 9.00 3.19
CA VAL A 328 18.89 9.59 2.70
C VAL A 328 17.74 8.67 3.09
N LEU A 329 16.70 9.27 3.66
CA LEU A 329 15.43 8.63 4.02
C LEU A 329 14.32 9.26 3.18
N ALA A 330 13.57 8.46 2.43
CA ALA A 330 12.51 8.95 1.56
C ALA A 330 11.19 8.24 1.87
N THR A 331 10.21 8.98 2.36
CA THR A 331 8.85 8.47 2.58
C THR A 331 7.96 8.83 1.38
N ASP A 332 7.03 7.94 1.03
CA ASP A 332 6.02 8.23 0.01
C ASP A 332 4.97 9.25 0.50
N PRO A 333 4.05 9.74 -0.35
CA PRO A 333 3.16 10.86 -0.01
C PRO A 333 2.29 10.67 1.24
N ASP A 334 1.85 9.45 1.52
CA ASP A 334 1.06 9.12 2.72
C ASP A 334 1.90 8.47 3.84
N ALA A 335 3.23 8.44 3.66
CA ALA A 335 4.23 8.01 4.62
C ALA A 335 4.03 6.60 5.19
N ASP A 336 3.45 5.69 4.40
CA ASP A 336 3.37 4.27 4.73
C ASP A 336 4.58 3.48 4.20
N ARG A 337 5.44 4.08 3.37
CA ARG A 337 6.64 3.45 2.80
C ARG A 337 7.92 4.20 3.12
N LEU A 338 9.05 3.50 3.01
CA LEU A 338 10.38 4.08 3.19
C LEU A 338 11.42 3.52 2.20
N ALA A 339 12.01 4.37 1.36
CA ALA A 339 13.28 4.07 0.71
C ALA A 339 14.45 4.65 1.50
N VAL A 340 15.60 3.98 1.39
CA VAL A 340 16.85 4.39 2.03
C VAL A 340 17.98 4.31 1.00
N ALA A 341 18.82 5.34 0.99
CA ALA A 341 20.08 5.32 0.28
C ALA A 341 21.24 5.66 1.22
N GLU A 342 22.38 5.01 1.01
CA GLU A 342 23.61 5.25 1.77
C GLU A 342 24.78 5.54 0.83
N LEU A 343 25.48 6.66 1.07
CA LEU A 343 26.70 7.01 0.35
C LEU A 343 27.83 6.09 0.80
N GLN A 344 28.41 5.36 -0.15
CA GLN A 344 29.49 4.43 0.10
C GLN A 344 30.85 5.13 0.05
N GLU A 345 31.88 4.50 0.61
CA GLU A 345 33.25 5.06 0.66
C GLU A 345 33.86 5.34 -0.72
N ASN A 346 33.41 4.63 -1.76
CA ASN A 346 33.81 4.85 -3.15
C ASN A 346 33.09 6.04 -3.83
N GLY A 347 32.27 6.79 -3.09
CA GLY A 347 31.51 7.93 -3.60
C GLY A 347 30.24 7.56 -4.37
N VAL A 348 29.82 6.29 -4.39
CA VAL A 348 28.61 5.84 -5.08
C VAL A 348 27.47 5.62 -4.08
N TRP A 349 26.26 6.03 -4.46
CA TRP A 349 25.06 5.77 -3.67
C TRP A 349 24.61 4.31 -3.79
N LYS A 350 24.41 3.65 -2.64
CA LYS A 350 23.67 2.38 -2.58
C LYS A 350 22.23 2.68 -2.22
N VAL A 351 21.33 2.55 -3.19
CA VAL A 351 19.89 2.49 -2.93
C VAL A 351 19.54 1.05 -2.54
N PHE A 352 18.97 0.87 -1.35
CA PHE A 352 18.58 -0.45 -0.87
C PHE A 352 17.21 -0.83 -1.43
N THR A 353 17.07 -2.08 -1.86
CA THR A 353 15.76 -2.66 -2.17
C THR A 353 14.99 -2.89 -0.88
N GLY A 354 13.66 -3.03 -0.97
CA GLY A 354 12.84 -3.35 0.21
C GLY A 354 13.23 -4.68 0.87
N ASN A 355 13.65 -5.67 0.09
CA ASN A 355 14.16 -6.94 0.60
C ASN A 355 15.49 -6.79 1.37
N GLU A 356 16.42 -5.98 0.87
CA GLU A 356 17.70 -5.70 1.56
C GLU A 356 17.47 -4.94 2.87
N LEU A 357 16.57 -3.95 2.88
CA LEU A 357 16.19 -3.26 4.12
C LEU A 357 15.50 -4.20 5.10
N ALA A 358 14.65 -5.10 4.63
CA ALA A 358 14.01 -6.09 5.50
C ALA A 358 15.01 -7.06 6.15
N ALA A 359 16.10 -7.41 5.46
CA ALA A 359 17.19 -8.18 6.05
C ALA A 359 17.83 -7.43 7.23
N LEU A 360 18.11 -6.13 7.04
CA LEU A 360 18.65 -5.24 8.07
C LEU A 360 17.68 -5.06 9.24
N PHE A 361 16.40 -4.75 8.97
CA PHE A 361 15.37 -4.62 10.01
C PHE A 361 15.14 -5.92 10.77
N GLY A 362 15.03 -7.05 10.08
CA GLY A 362 14.86 -8.36 10.70
C GLY A 362 15.99 -8.70 11.65
N TRP A 363 17.24 -8.47 11.22
CA TRP A 363 18.41 -8.60 12.10
C TRP A 363 18.33 -7.63 13.29
N TRP A 364 18.10 -6.35 13.04
CA TRP A 364 18.11 -5.30 14.06
C TRP A 364 17.06 -5.52 15.15
N MET A 365 15.81 -5.76 14.75
CA MET A 365 14.69 -5.95 15.67
C MET A 365 14.92 -7.19 16.53
N PHE A 366 15.45 -8.28 15.94
CA PHE A 366 15.78 -9.48 16.70
C PHE A 366 16.96 -9.29 17.65
N ASP A 367 18.05 -8.65 17.19
CA ASP A 367 19.23 -8.39 18.01
C ASP A 367 18.91 -7.50 19.22
N CYS A 368 18.14 -6.43 19.01
CA CYS A 368 17.68 -5.55 20.08
C CYS A 368 16.74 -6.25 21.06
N TRP A 369 15.80 -7.06 20.56
CA TRP A 369 14.95 -7.89 21.42
C TRP A 369 15.80 -8.85 22.27
N LYS A 370 16.75 -9.55 21.66
CA LYS A 370 17.63 -10.51 22.35
C LYS A 370 18.48 -9.86 23.44
N LYS A 371 18.96 -8.63 23.20
CA LYS A 371 19.75 -7.85 24.18
C LYS A 371 18.92 -7.24 25.31
N SER A 372 17.67 -6.85 25.03
CA SER A 372 16.79 -6.21 26.01
C SER A 372 16.08 -7.20 26.95
N LYS A 373 15.99 -8.48 26.58
CA LYS A 373 15.33 -9.52 27.38
C LYS A 373 16.32 -10.33 28.24
N SER A 374 15.79 -10.96 29.29
CA SER A 374 16.55 -11.91 30.11
C SER A 374 16.94 -13.16 29.30
N ARG A 375 17.99 -13.89 29.73
CA ARG A 375 18.44 -15.14 29.10
C ARG A 375 17.37 -16.23 28.94
N ASN A 376 16.25 -16.13 29.67
CA ASN A 376 15.16 -17.11 29.66
C ASN A 376 13.99 -16.72 28.74
N ALA A 377 14.13 -15.68 27.90
CA ALA A 377 13.07 -15.31 26.97
C ALA A 377 12.84 -16.41 25.92
N ASP A 378 11.57 -16.82 25.75
CA ASP A 378 11.21 -17.89 24.83
C ASP A 378 11.17 -17.38 23.39
N VAL A 379 12.24 -17.68 22.65
CA VAL A 379 12.35 -17.34 21.23
C VAL A 379 11.25 -17.99 20.37
N ASN A 380 10.67 -19.11 20.82
CA ASN A 380 9.57 -19.76 20.11
C ASN A 380 8.24 -19.00 20.24
N ASN A 381 8.17 -17.94 21.06
CA ASN A 381 7.00 -17.06 21.09
C ASN A 381 7.10 -15.90 20.09
N ILE A 382 8.25 -15.78 19.41
CA ILE A 382 8.56 -14.66 18.52
C ILE A 382 8.18 -14.99 17.09
N TYR A 383 7.58 -14.01 16.43
CA TYR A 383 7.15 -14.08 15.04
C TYR A 383 7.69 -12.91 14.23
N MET A 384 8.05 -13.21 12.98
CA MET A 384 8.20 -12.20 11.94
C MET A 384 7.42 -12.63 10.70
N LEU A 385 6.87 -11.66 9.97
CA LEU A 385 6.00 -11.95 8.84
C LEU A 385 6.51 -11.27 7.57
N ALA A 386 6.24 -11.89 6.43
CA ALA A 386 6.43 -11.24 5.14
C ALA A 386 5.37 -11.71 4.14
N THR A 387 5.20 -10.97 3.05
CA THR A 387 4.32 -11.47 1.98
C THR A 387 5.01 -12.60 1.18
N THR A 388 4.22 -13.44 0.53
CA THR A 388 4.75 -14.53 -0.31
C THR A 388 5.65 -14.09 -1.46
N VAL A 389 5.53 -12.83 -1.90
CA VAL A 389 6.37 -12.24 -2.97
C VAL A 389 7.61 -11.54 -2.43
N SER A 390 7.75 -11.46 -1.10
CA SER A 390 8.91 -10.89 -0.43
C SER A 390 10.00 -11.93 -0.19
N SER A 391 11.22 -11.43 0.02
CA SER A 391 12.42 -12.24 0.22
C SER A 391 12.24 -13.24 1.36
N LYS A 392 12.83 -14.43 1.19
CA LYS A 392 12.88 -15.47 2.23
C LYS A 392 13.96 -15.23 3.29
N ILE A 393 14.62 -14.06 3.30
CA ILE A 393 15.67 -13.76 4.29
C ILE A 393 15.20 -13.90 5.74
N LEU A 394 13.99 -13.44 6.07
CA LEU A 394 13.47 -13.60 7.44
C LEU A 394 13.25 -15.06 7.81
N LYS A 395 12.92 -15.92 6.84
CA LYS A 395 12.86 -17.38 7.04
C LYS A 395 14.24 -17.95 7.36
N ALA A 396 15.29 -17.51 6.66
CA ALA A 396 16.64 -17.96 6.92
C ALA A 396 17.14 -17.52 8.31
N ILE A 397 16.85 -16.28 8.72
CA ILE A 397 17.13 -15.80 10.07
C ILE A 397 16.36 -16.63 11.11
N ALA A 398 15.07 -16.85 10.90
CA ALA A 398 14.21 -17.65 11.78
C ALA A 398 14.74 -19.07 11.99
N LEU A 399 15.14 -19.76 10.90
CA LEU A 399 15.70 -21.10 10.95
C LEU A 399 16.98 -21.18 11.80
N LYS A 400 17.81 -20.13 11.79
CA LYS A 400 19.06 -20.11 12.54
C LYS A 400 18.88 -19.65 13.99
N GLU A 401 17.98 -18.70 14.24
CA GLU A 401 17.80 -18.09 15.57
C GLU A 401 16.68 -18.73 16.40
N GLY A 402 15.79 -19.51 15.78
CA GLY A 402 14.77 -20.32 16.46
C GLY A 402 13.40 -19.67 16.63
N PHE A 403 13.15 -18.48 16.06
CA PHE A 403 11.82 -17.87 16.07
C PHE A 403 10.95 -18.35 14.90
N HIS A 404 9.67 -17.97 14.88
CA HIS A 404 8.74 -18.33 13.81
C HIS A 404 8.72 -17.30 12.68
N PHE A 405 8.77 -17.78 11.44
CA PHE A 405 8.49 -16.97 10.26
C PHE A 405 7.20 -17.44 9.59
N GLU A 406 6.32 -16.51 9.25
CA GLU A 406 5.09 -16.79 8.52
C GLU A 406 4.95 -15.93 7.26
N GLU A 407 4.45 -16.55 6.20
CA GLU A 407 4.10 -15.84 4.97
C GLU A 407 2.62 -15.45 4.98
N THR A 408 2.29 -14.30 4.39
CA THR A 408 0.91 -13.93 4.08
C THR A 408 0.74 -13.66 2.59
N LEU A 409 -0.51 -13.58 2.11
CA LEU A 409 -0.76 -13.08 0.75
C LEU A 409 -0.27 -11.62 0.61
N PRO A 410 0.05 -11.16 -0.60
CA PRO A 410 0.50 -9.78 -0.80
C PRO A 410 -0.56 -8.75 -0.44
N GLY A 411 -0.10 -7.62 0.10
CA GLY A 411 -0.91 -6.57 0.71
C GLY A 411 -0.96 -6.68 2.23
N PHE A 412 -0.63 -5.57 2.89
CA PHE A 412 -0.58 -5.45 4.36
C PHE A 412 -1.89 -5.75 5.08
N LYS A 413 -3.05 -5.78 4.40
CA LYS A 413 -4.30 -6.28 4.98
C LYS A 413 -4.19 -7.71 5.53
N TRP A 414 -3.38 -8.55 4.90
CA TRP A 414 -3.16 -9.92 5.36
C TRP A 414 -2.13 -9.98 6.51
N ILE A 415 -1.10 -9.14 6.45
CA ILE A 415 -0.11 -8.99 7.53
C ILE A 415 -0.80 -8.48 8.79
N GLY A 416 -1.51 -7.35 8.72
CA GLY A 416 -2.19 -6.74 9.86
C GLY A 416 -3.18 -7.67 10.54
N SER A 417 -4.04 -8.35 9.76
CA SER A 417 -4.96 -9.36 10.30
C SER A 417 -4.23 -10.53 10.96
N ARG A 418 -3.13 -11.02 10.36
CA ARG A 418 -2.38 -12.13 10.96
C ARG A 418 -1.63 -11.71 12.24
N ILE A 419 -1.08 -10.50 12.29
CA ILE A 419 -0.50 -9.94 13.51
C ILE A 419 -1.57 -9.88 14.61
N LYS A 420 -2.76 -9.39 14.29
CA LYS A 420 -3.88 -9.33 15.25
C LYS A 420 -4.19 -10.71 15.84
N ASP A 421 -4.33 -11.73 14.98
CA ASP A 421 -4.57 -13.11 15.43
C ASP A 421 -3.44 -13.62 16.33
N LEU A 422 -2.17 -13.37 15.96
CA LEU A 422 -1.00 -13.79 16.74
C LEU A 422 -0.99 -13.14 18.13
N LEU A 423 -1.23 -11.83 18.21
CA LEU A 423 -1.28 -11.09 19.48
C LEU A 423 -2.40 -11.62 20.40
N GLU A 424 -3.58 -11.91 19.86
CA GLU A 424 -4.70 -12.48 20.62
C GLU A 424 -4.42 -13.89 21.15
N ASN A 425 -3.52 -14.62 20.50
CA ASN A 425 -3.02 -15.93 20.94
C ASN A 425 -1.74 -15.84 21.79
N GLY A 426 -1.43 -14.65 22.32
CA GLY A 426 -0.31 -14.42 23.25
C GLY A 426 1.08 -14.46 22.60
N LYS A 427 1.15 -14.36 21.26
CA LYS A 427 2.41 -14.34 20.52
C LYS A 427 2.98 -12.92 20.43
N GLU A 428 4.28 -12.79 20.25
CA GLU A 428 4.96 -11.50 20.08
C GLU A 428 5.48 -11.39 18.64
N VAL A 429 5.10 -10.32 17.93
CA VAL A 429 5.58 -10.02 16.58
C VAL A 429 6.58 -8.88 16.65
N LEU A 430 7.78 -9.08 16.12
CA LEU A 430 8.84 -8.05 16.16
C LEU A 430 8.90 -7.20 14.91
N PHE A 431 8.65 -7.81 13.75
CA PHE A 431 8.83 -7.16 12.47
C PHE A 431 7.96 -7.81 11.40
N SER A 432 7.46 -7.00 10.48
CA SER A 432 6.77 -7.48 9.29
C SER A 432 7.05 -6.58 8.08
N PHE A 433 7.07 -7.17 6.88
CA PHE A 433 7.35 -6.37 5.69
C PHE A 433 6.72 -6.89 4.39
N GLU A 434 6.67 -6.00 3.41
CA GLU A 434 6.39 -6.28 2.01
C GLU A 434 7.52 -5.68 1.16
N GLU A 435 7.98 -6.42 0.13
CA GLU A 435 9.12 -6.04 -0.72
C GLU A 435 9.01 -4.65 -1.35
N SER A 436 7.79 -4.17 -1.53
CA SER A 436 7.46 -2.82 -2.01
C SER A 436 7.66 -1.76 -0.92
N ILE A 437 8.82 -1.81 -0.27
CA ILE A 437 9.35 -0.88 0.75
C ILE A 437 8.37 -0.57 1.90
N GLY A 438 7.53 -1.55 2.23
CA GLY A 438 6.54 -1.47 3.30
C GLY A 438 7.05 -2.19 4.54
N PHE A 439 7.25 -1.45 5.63
CA PHE A 439 7.84 -1.99 6.87
C PHE A 439 6.95 -1.69 8.07
N LEU A 440 6.92 -2.62 9.01
CA LEU A 440 6.28 -2.45 10.31
C LEU A 440 7.22 -2.96 11.40
N CYS A 441 7.76 -2.02 12.18
CA CYS A 441 8.62 -2.30 13.32
C CYS A 441 7.77 -2.37 14.60
N GLY A 442 7.65 -3.56 15.19
CA GLY A 442 6.72 -3.82 16.30
C GLY A 442 5.27 -3.99 15.83
N THR A 443 4.31 -3.61 16.69
CA THR A 443 2.88 -3.90 16.48
C THR A 443 1.93 -2.77 16.87
N SER A 444 2.45 -1.57 17.17
CA SER A 444 1.61 -0.42 17.54
C SER A 444 0.62 -0.03 16.43
N VAL A 445 0.97 -0.29 15.16
CA VAL A 445 0.09 -0.06 14.00
C VAL A 445 -0.03 -1.36 13.22
N LEU A 446 -1.21 -1.68 12.69
CA LEU A 446 -1.43 -2.87 11.86
C LEU A 446 -1.46 -2.56 10.35
N ASP A 447 -0.59 -1.63 9.93
CA ASP A 447 -0.28 -1.29 8.55
C ASP A 447 1.20 -0.89 8.47
N LYS A 448 1.69 -0.64 7.26
CA LYS A 448 3.04 -0.13 7.04
C LYS A 448 3.21 1.24 7.70
N ASP A 449 4.40 1.49 8.21
CA ASP A 449 4.72 2.72 8.92
C ASP A 449 6.11 3.23 8.52
N GLY A 450 6.14 4.06 7.48
CA GLY A 450 7.35 4.71 6.99
C GLY A 450 7.98 5.70 7.98
N VAL A 451 7.18 6.28 8.88
CA VAL A 451 7.64 7.21 9.92
C VAL A 451 8.47 6.46 10.97
N SER A 452 7.96 5.35 11.50
CA SER A 452 8.67 4.48 12.43
C SER A 452 9.92 3.86 11.78
N ALA A 453 9.79 3.40 10.54
CA ALA A 453 10.88 2.75 9.82
C ALA A 453 12.05 3.72 9.61
N ALA A 454 11.77 5.00 9.31
CA ALA A 454 12.80 6.01 9.07
C ALA A 454 13.70 6.21 10.29
N VAL A 455 13.10 6.31 11.48
CA VAL A 455 13.86 6.53 12.71
C VAL A 455 14.55 5.27 13.22
N VAL A 456 13.97 4.08 12.97
CA VAL A 456 14.65 2.80 13.27
C VAL A 456 15.88 2.61 12.39
N VAL A 457 15.85 2.99 11.11
CA VAL A 457 17.06 3.00 10.25
C VAL A 457 18.10 3.96 10.78
N ALA A 458 17.69 5.15 11.24
CA ALA A 458 18.61 6.12 11.81
C ALA A 458 19.30 5.58 13.09
N GLU A 459 18.55 4.94 13.98
CA GLU A 459 19.10 4.26 15.17
C GLU A 459 20.06 3.14 14.79
N MET A 460 19.66 2.29 13.85
CA MET A 460 20.51 1.20 13.35
C MET A 460 21.83 1.73 12.79
N ALA A 461 21.78 2.74 11.91
CA ALA A 461 22.98 3.32 11.32
C ALA A 461 23.88 4.00 12.35
N SER A 462 23.30 4.70 13.33
CA SER A 462 24.06 5.32 14.41
C SER A 462 24.73 4.27 15.30
N TYR A 463 24.04 3.16 15.61
CA TYR A 463 24.61 2.05 16.35
C TYR A 463 25.78 1.40 15.59
N LEU A 464 25.60 1.15 14.30
CA LEU A 464 26.62 0.57 13.42
C LEU A 464 27.87 1.48 13.28
N GLU A 465 27.69 2.80 13.30
CA GLU A 465 28.79 3.77 13.29
C GLU A 465 29.73 3.58 14.50
N THR A 466 29.22 3.18 15.67
CA THR A 466 30.08 2.90 16.84
C THR A 466 30.99 1.69 16.67
N MET A 467 30.70 0.84 15.70
CA MET A 467 31.49 -0.31 15.31
C MET A 467 32.27 -0.06 14.00
N ASN A 468 32.25 1.16 13.47
CA ASN A 468 32.85 1.55 12.19
C ASN A 468 32.37 0.71 11.01
N ILE A 469 31.09 0.33 11.00
CA ILE A 469 30.48 -0.41 9.87
C ILE A 469 29.30 0.35 9.28
N THR A 470 29.11 0.24 7.96
CA THR A 470 28.01 0.84 7.21
C THR A 470 26.78 -0.08 7.18
N LEU A 471 25.63 0.44 6.76
CA LEU A 471 24.43 -0.40 6.52
C LEU A 471 24.71 -1.46 5.46
N LYS A 472 25.43 -1.10 4.38
CA LYS A 472 25.81 -2.07 3.33
C LYS A 472 26.73 -3.17 3.88
N GLN A 473 27.74 -2.82 4.67
CA GLN A 473 28.63 -3.81 5.29
C GLN A 473 27.85 -4.72 6.25
N GLN A 474 26.92 -4.15 7.03
CA GLN A 474 26.08 -4.95 7.90
C GLN A 474 25.15 -5.87 7.13
N LEU A 475 24.62 -5.45 5.98
CA LEU A 475 23.84 -6.32 5.10
C LEU A 475 24.68 -7.52 4.62
N ILE A 476 25.95 -7.30 4.27
CA ILE A 476 26.88 -8.38 3.93
C ILE A 476 27.07 -9.32 5.12
N ASN A 477 27.29 -8.79 6.34
CA ASN A 477 27.40 -9.62 7.55
C ASN A 477 26.14 -10.45 7.81
N VAL A 478 24.95 -9.90 7.54
CA VAL A 478 23.67 -10.63 7.63
C VAL A 478 23.66 -11.77 6.60
N TYR A 479 24.07 -11.54 5.36
CA TYR A 479 24.13 -12.59 4.35
C TYR A 479 25.18 -13.67 4.66
N GLU A 480 26.38 -13.29 5.09
CA GLU A 480 27.41 -14.23 5.53
C GLU A 480 26.95 -15.08 6.71
N LYS A 481 26.09 -14.53 7.58
CA LYS A 481 25.56 -15.28 8.72
C LYS A 481 24.37 -16.18 8.35
N TYR A 482 23.44 -15.71 7.53
CA TYR A 482 22.14 -16.37 7.35
C TYR A 482 21.92 -16.97 5.96
N GLY A 483 22.70 -16.56 4.96
CA GLY A 483 22.56 -16.94 3.56
C GLY A 483 22.36 -15.73 2.66
N TYR A 484 22.67 -15.87 1.38
CA TYR A 484 22.57 -14.81 0.39
C TYR A 484 21.19 -14.83 -0.26
N HIS A 485 20.56 -13.66 -0.33
CA HIS A 485 19.22 -13.47 -0.87
C HIS A 485 19.23 -12.37 -1.95
N ILE A 486 19.28 -12.79 -3.21
CA ILE A 486 19.32 -11.89 -4.36
C ILE A 486 17.96 -11.94 -5.04
N SER A 487 17.31 -10.79 -5.21
CA SER A 487 15.96 -10.72 -5.74
C SER A 487 15.84 -9.81 -6.96
N LYS A 488 14.97 -10.19 -7.89
CA LYS A 488 14.59 -9.41 -9.07
C LYS A 488 13.08 -9.48 -9.27
N THR A 489 12.47 -8.33 -9.53
CA THR A 489 11.04 -8.18 -9.75
C THR A 489 10.80 -7.34 -11.00
N SER A 490 9.85 -7.76 -11.81
CA SER A 490 9.39 -6.99 -12.99
C SER A 490 7.99 -7.45 -13.40
N TYR A 491 7.49 -6.90 -14.49
CA TYR A 491 6.17 -7.22 -15.01
C TYR A 491 6.09 -7.06 -16.53
N PHE A 492 5.09 -7.72 -17.09
CA PHE A 492 4.61 -7.54 -18.46
C PHE A 492 3.22 -6.93 -18.46
N LEU A 493 2.90 -6.17 -19.49
CA LEU A 493 1.54 -5.70 -19.79
C LEU A 493 0.82 -6.75 -20.63
N CYS A 494 -0.41 -7.07 -20.24
CA CYS A 494 -1.33 -7.96 -20.94
C CYS A 494 -2.75 -7.40 -20.82
N TYR A 495 -3.22 -6.76 -21.88
CA TYR A 495 -4.54 -6.10 -21.91
C TYR A 495 -5.69 -7.05 -22.21
N ASP A 496 -5.41 -8.29 -22.63
CA ASP A 496 -6.41 -9.32 -22.88
C ASP A 496 -6.51 -10.30 -21.69
N PRO A 497 -7.61 -10.26 -20.91
CA PRO A 497 -7.83 -11.19 -19.79
C PRO A 497 -7.86 -12.66 -20.24
N THR A 498 -8.24 -12.94 -21.48
CA THR A 498 -8.31 -14.31 -22.02
C THR A 498 -6.93 -14.91 -22.16
N THR A 499 -5.97 -14.11 -22.66
CA THR A 499 -4.55 -14.47 -22.73
C THR A 499 -3.98 -14.77 -21.35
N ILE A 500 -4.24 -13.93 -20.35
CA ILE A 500 -3.84 -14.19 -18.95
C ILE A 500 -4.37 -15.54 -18.48
N LYS A 501 -5.68 -15.78 -18.67
CA LYS A 501 -6.32 -17.03 -18.28
C LYS A 501 -5.66 -18.22 -18.98
N SER A 502 -5.42 -18.13 -20.29
CA SER A 502 -4.78 -19.18 -21.08
C SER A 502 -3.37 -19.52 -20.60
N ILE A 503 -2.53 -18.52 -20.29
CA ILE A 503 -1.18 -18.72 -19.76
C ILE A 503 -1.23 -19.54 -18.47
N PHE A 504 -2.04 -19.12 -17.50
CA PHE A 504 -2.10 -19.80 -16.20
C PHE A 504 -2.82 -21.15 -16.29
N GLU A 505 -3.80 -21.33 -17.18
CA GLU A 505 -4.43 -22.63 -17.45
C GLU A 505 -3.44 -23.61 -18.08
N ARG A 506 -2.57 -23.16 -19.00
CA ARG A 506 -1.49 -23.98 -19.54
C ARG A 506 -0.52 -24.42 -18.46
N LEU A 507 -0.13 -23.53 -17.55
CA LEU A 507 0.77 -23.90 -16.43
C LEU A 507 0.16 -24.94 -15.48
N ARG A 508 -1.17 -24.99 -15.37
CA ARG A 508 -1.90 -25.99 -14.56
C ARG A 508 -2.17 -27.31 -15.27
N ASN A 509 -1.99 -27.33 -16.58
CA ASN A 509 -2.26 -28.48 -17.45
C ASN A 509 -1.08 -28.65 -18.42
N PHE A 510 0.15 -28.66 -17.87
CA PHE A 510 1.36 -28.46 -18.66
C PHE A 510 1.64 -29.64 -19.59
N ASP A 511 1.90 -30.81 -19.02
CA ASP A 511 2.07 -32.06 -19.78
C ASP A 511 0.79 -32.92 -19.78
N SER A 512 -0.01 -32.82 -18.71
CA SER A 512 -1.27 -33.54 -18.56
C SER A 512 -2.27 -32.74 -17.70
N PRO A 513 -3.58 -33.07 -17.72
CA PRO A 513 -4.58 -32.34 -16.94
C PRO A 513 -4.26 -32.31 -15.44
N LYS A 514 -4.29 -31.12 -14.83
CA LYS A 514 -3.96 -30.87 -13.42
C LYS A 514 -2.51 -31.19 -13.03
N GLU A 515 -1.59 -31.22 -14.00
CA GLU A 515 -0.16 -31.38 -13.77
C GLU A 515 0.59 -30.08 -14.06
N TYR A 516 1.37 -29.62 -13.08
CA TYR A 516 2.24 -28.45 -13.18
C TYR A 516 3.60 -28.83 -13.79
N PRO A 517 4.35 -27.88 -14.38
CA PRO A 517 5.67 -28.16 -14.94
C PRO A 517 6.64 -28.72 -13.88
N LYS A 518 7.41 -29.74 -14.28
CA LYS A 518 8.52 -30.30 -13.48
C LYS A 518 9.85 -29.58 -13.70
N PHE A 519 9.96 -28.86 -14.82
CA PHE A 519 11.13 -28.10 -15.21
C PHE A 519 10.72 -26.75 -15.80
N CYS A 520 11.58 -25.74 -15.62
CA CYS A 520 11.53 -24.47 -16.33
C CYS A 520 12.85 -24.31 -17.10
N GLY A 521 12.85 -24.59 -18.40
CA GLY A 521 14.11 -24.77 -19.13
C GLY A 521 14.96 -25.86 -18.50
N ALA A 522 16.20 -25.53 -18.11
CA ALA A 522 17.11 -26.46 -17.43
C ALA A 522 16.88 -26.59 -15.91
N PHE A 523 16.00 -25.77 -15.32
CA PHE A 523 15.84 -25.70 -13.87
C PHE A 523 14.75 -26.66 -13.37
N ALA A 524 15.13 -27.60 -12.51
CA ALA A 524 14.20 -28.54 -11.89
C ALA A 524 13.35 -27.88 -10.80
N ILE A 525 12.03 -28.09 -10.85
CA ILE A 525 11.06 -27.58 -9.89
C ILE A 525 10.90 -28.58 -8.76
N LEU A 526 11.17 -28.15 -7.53
CA LEU A 526 10.99 -28.92 -6.31
C LEU A 526 9.55 -28.84 -5.80
N HIS A 527 9.00 -27.63 -5.71
CA HIS A 527 7.62 -27.42 -5.23
C HIS A 527 6.87 -26.39 -6.08
N VAL A 528 5.55 -26.58 -6.15
CA VAL A 528 4.62 -25.65 -6.77
C VAL A 528 3.52 -25.34 -5.77
N ARG A 529 3.29 -24.05 -5.54
CA ARG A 529 2.15 -23.53 -4.78
C ARG A 529 1.31 -22.66 -5.70
N ASP A 530 0.05 -23.02 -5.92
CA ASP A 530 -0.92 -22.20 -6.65
C ASP A 530 -2.04 -21.76 -5.71
N ILE A 531 -1.99 -20.50 -5.31
CA ILE A 531 -2.97 -19.86 -4.42
C ILE A 531 -4.34 -19.73 -5.10
N THR A 532 -4.37 -19.74 -6.43
CA THR A 532 -5.62 -19.64 -7.20
C THR A 532 -6.47 -20.90 -7.01
N THR A 533 -5.83 -22.07 -7.02
CA THR A 533 -6.48 -23.38 -6.88
C THR A 533 -6.42 -23.92 -5.45
N GLY A 534 -5.55 -23.37 -4.61
CA GLY A 534 -5.24 -23.87 -3.27
C GLY A 534 -4.31 -25.09 -3.26
N TYR A 535 -3.61 -25.35 -4.36
CA TYR A 535 -2.64 -26.44 -4.47
C TYR A 535 -1.30 -26.03 -3.84
N ASP A 536 -0.67 -26.93 -3.09
CA ASP A 536 0.71 -26.76 -2.61
C ASP A 536 1.40 -28.11 -2.50
N SER A 537 2.34 -28.41 -3.40
CA SER A 537 3.05 -29.69 -3.41
C SER A 537 4.05 -29.85 -2.27
N SER A 538 4.35 -28.80 -1.49
CA SER A 538 5.19 -28.91 -0.30
C SER A 538 4.43 -29.46 0.91
N GLN A 539 3.10 -29.55 0.83
CA GLN A 539 2.24 -29.97 1.94
C GLN A 539 1.82 -31.45 1.77
N PRO A 540 1.75 -32.25 2.86
CA PRO A 540 1.39 -33.67 2.76
C PRO A 540 0.04 -33.95 2.09
N ASN A 541 -0.94 -33.06 2.31
CA ASN A 541 -2.28 -33.15 1.71
C ASN A 541 -2.41 -32.41 0.36
N LYS A 542 -1.31 -31.87 -0.16
CA LYS A 542 -1.22 -31.05 -1.36
C LYS A 542 -2.09 -29.77 -1.36
N LYS A 543 -2.41 -29.24 -0.17
CA LYS A 543 -3.23 -28.03 -0.01
C LYS A 543 -2.44 -26.89 0.61
N SER A 544 -2.60 -25.70 0.05
CA SER A 544 -2.02 -24.46 0.57
C SER A 544 -2.53 -24.17 2.00
N VAL A 545 -1.61 -23.76 2.87
CA VAL A 545 -1.91 -23.21 4.20
C VAL A 545 -2.36 -21.75 4.13
N LEU A 546 -2.08 -21.07 3.02
CA LEU A 546 -2.50 -19.70 2.78
C LEU A 546 -3.93 -19.65 2.21
N PRO A 547 -4.69 -18.57 2.46
CA PRO A 547 -6.03 -18.40 1.92
C PRO A 547 -6.06 -18.50 0.39
N VAL A 548 -7.08 -19.17 -0.15
CA VAL A 548 -7.27 -19.33 -1.59
C VAL A 548 -7.89 -18.07 -2.19
N SER A 549 -7.31 -17.55 -3.27
CA SER A 549 -7.88 -16.43 -4.03
C SER A 549 -8.24 -16.86 -5.45
N LYS A 550 -9.43 -17.44 -5.62
CA LYS A 550 -9.88 -18.00 -6.92
C LYS A 550 -9.93 -16.98 -8.06
N SER A 551 -10.08 -15.70 -7.74
CA SER A 551 -10.14 -14.60 -8.70
C SER A 551 -8.78 -13.96 -9.00
N SER A 552 -7.69 -14.39 -8.36
CA SER A 552 -6.34 -13.86 -8.58
C SER A 552 -5.41 -14.97 -9.02
N GLN A 553 -4.75 -14.80 -10.17
CA GLN A 553 -3.75 -15.75 -10.63
C GLN A 553 -2.46 -15.57 -9.83
N MET A 554 -2.00 -16.63 -9.15
CA MET A 554 -0.74 -16.61 -8.41
C MET A 554 -0.16 -18.02 -8.24
N ILE A 555 0.98 -18.28 -8.90
CA ILE A 555 1.72 -19.54 -8.83
C ILE A 555 3.15 -19.25 -8.40
N THR A 556 3.62 -19.96 -7.38
CA THR A 556 5.00 -19.93 -6.88
C THR A 556 5.68 -21.26 -7.16
N PHE A 557 6.87 -21.18 -7.74
CA PHE A 557 7.77 -22.30 -8.03
C PHE A 557 8.97 -22.21 -7.10
N THR A 558 9.27 -23.29 -6.38
CA THR A 558 10.54 -23.46 -5.64
C THR A 558 11.40 -24.43 -6.44
N PHE A 559 12.63 -24.06 -6.74
CA PHE A 559 13.56 -24.82 -7.58
C PHE A 559 14.60 -25.54 -6.74
N GLN A 560 15.15 -26.63 -7.27
CA GLN A 560 16.14 -27.45 -6.56
C GLN A 560 17.46 -26.70 -6.26
N ASN A 561 17.80 -25.70 -7.06
CA ASN A 561 19.00 -24.88 -6.87
C ASN A 561 18.81 -23.72 -5.87
N GLY A 562 17.69 -23.68 -5.13
CA GLY A 562 17.43 -22.64 -4.12
C GLY A 562 16.66 -21.42 -4.65
N CYS A 563 16.45 -21.31 -5.97
CA CYS A 563 15.60 -20.25 -6.51
C CYS A 563 14.13 -20.40 -6.10
N VAL A 564 13.45 -19.28 -5.93
CA VAL A 564 12.00 -19.18 -5.77
C VAL A 564 11.48 -18.15 -6.76
N ALA A 565 10.47 -18.50 -7.55
CA ALA A 565 9.85 -17.55 -8.48
C ALA A 565 8.31 -17.58 -8.38
N THR A 566 7.69 -16.42 -8.33
CA THR A 566 6.23 -16.26 -8.29
C THR A 566 5.74 -15.49 -9.50
N LEU A 567 4.78 -16.06 -10.23
CA LEU A 567 4.00 -15.40 -11.27
C LEU A 567 2.66 -14.97 -10.69
N ARG A 568 2.28 -13.69 -10.88
CA ARG A 568 1.01 -13.16 -10.34
C ARG A 568 0.39 -12.10 -11.24
N THR A 569 -0.94 -12.06 -11.31
CA THR A 569 -1.66 -10.94 -11.97
C THR A 569 -1.92 -9.78 -11.00
N SER A 570 -1.80 -8.55 -11.48
CA SER A 570 -2.32 -7.39 -10.75
C SER A 570 -3.85 -7.42 -10.75
N GLY A 571 -4.46 -7.07 -9.62
CA GLY A 571 -5.93 -7.03 -9.50
C GLY A 571 -6.54 -5.75 -10.08
N THR A 572 -5.74 -4.70 -10.25
CA THR A 572 -6.20 -3.36 -10.67
C THR A 572 -5.56 -2.89 -11.97
N GLU A 573 -4.58 -3.62 -12.49
CA GLU A 573 -3.82 -3.23 -13.68
C GLU A 573 -3.66 -4.43 -14.61
N PRO A 574 -3.57 -4.24 -15.94
CA PRO A 574 -3.37 -5.30 -16.93
C PRO A 574 -1.92 -5.81 -16.91
N LYS A 575 -1.44 -6.27 -15.75
CA LYS A 575 -0.04 -6.64 -15.50
C LYS A 575 0.08 -8.09 -15.04
N ILE A 576 1.04 -8.83 -15.63
CA ILE A 576 1.56 -10.10 -15.09
C ILE A 576 2.93 -9.80 -14.48
N LYS A 577 3.03 -9.87 -13.15
CA LYS A 577 4.25 -9.65 -12.39
C LYS A 577 4.99 -10.96 -12.18
N TYR A 578 6.31 -10.90 -12.18
CA TYR A 578 7.15 -11.96 -11.67
C TYR A 578 8.04 -11.44 -10.54
N TYR A 579 8.24 -12.30 -9.54
CA TYR A 579 9.12 -12.07 -8.40
C TYR A 579 10.05 -13.28 -8.32
N ALA A 580 11.34 -13.10 -8.52
CA ALA A 580 12.32 -14.17 -8.47
C ALA A 580 13.40 -13.86 -7.43
N GLU A 581 13.80 -14.87 -6.67
CA GLU A 581 14.81 -14.76 -5.64
C GLU A 581 15.71 -15.99 -5.67
N MET A 582 17.03 -15.77 -5.67
CA MET A 582 18.02 -16.81 -5.36
C MET A 582 18.25 -16.82 -3.86
N CYS A 583 17.94 -17.95 -3.21
CA CYS A 583 18.24 -18.19 -1.79
C CYS A 583 19.40 -19.18 -1.72
N ALA A 584 20.58 -18.69 -1.35
CA ALA A 584 21.80 -19.48 -1.28
C ALA A 584 22.31 -19.58 0.17
N SER A 585 22.94 -20.69 0.51
CA SER A 585 23.51 -20.88 1.85
C SER A 585 24.74 -19.98 2.07
N PRO A 586 25.15 -19.74 3.34
CA PRO A 586 26.33 -18.93 3.65
C PRO A 586 27.63 -19.32 2.95
N ASP A 587 27.81 -20.60 2.60
CA ASP A 587 28.98 -21.13 1.90
C ASP A 587 29.01 -20.79 0.40
N GLN A 588 27.90 -20.30 -0.17
CA GLN A 588 27.80 -19.89 -1.56
C GLN A 588 27.97 -18.37 -1.69
N SER A 589 29.15 -17.85 -1.33
CA SER A 589 29.38 -16.41 -1.19
C SER A 589 29.62 -15.64 -2.50
N ASP A 590 29.76 -16.32 -3.64
CA ASP A 590 29.96 -15.67 -4.93
C ASP A 590 28.65 -15.08 -5.47
N THR A 591 28.36 -13.85 -5.06
CA THR A 591 27.15 -13.12 -5.47
C THR A 591 27.01 -12.93 -6.98
N ALA A 592 28.12 -12.85 -7.73
CA ALA A 592 28.07 -12.68 -9.18
C ALA A 592 27.57 -13.95 -9.88
N LEU A 593 28.02 -15.12 -9.42
CA LEU A 593 27.49 -16.40 -9.90
C LEU A 593 26.01 -16.58 -9.54
N LEU A 594 25.62 -16.23 -8.31
CA LEU A 594 24.22 -16.30 -7.89
C LEU A 594 23.31 -15.36 -8.71
N GLU A 595 23.77 -14.15 -9.02
CA GLU A 595 23.07 -13.22 -9.91
C GLU A 595 22.92 -13.76 -11.33
N GLU A 596 23.96 -14.40 -11.87
CA GLU A 596 23.94 -15.02 -13.19
C GLU A 596 22.95 -16.20 -13.24
N GLU A 597 22.95 -17.07 -12.23
CA GLU A 597 21.99 -18.17 -12.13
C GLU A 597 20.55 -17.68 -12.03
N LEU A 598 20.31 -16.66 -11.19
CA LEU A 598 18.99 -16.04 -11.08
C LEU A 598 18.53 -15.46 -12.41
N LYS A 599 19.43 -14.78 -13.14
CA LYS A 599 19.13 -14.23 -14.47
C LYS A 599 18.74 -15.35 -15.45
N LYS A 600 19.52 -16.43 -15.53
CA LYS A 600 19.21 -17.58 -16.40
C LYS A 600 17.84 -18.19 -16.08
N LEU A 601 17.48 -18.27 -14.79
CA LEU A 601 16.16 -18.76 -14.38
C LEU A 601 15.02 -17.81 -14.76
N ILE A 602 15.23 -16.50 -14.62
CA ILE A 602 14.26 -15.48 -15.06
C ILE A 602 14.05 -15.57 -16.57
N ASP A 603 15.13 -15.68 -17.35
CA ASP A 603 15.08 -15.84 -18.80
C ASP A 603 14.29 -17.12 -19.16
N ALA A 604 14.59 -18.25 -18.50
CA ALA A 604 13.84 -19.49 -18.69
C ALA A 604 12.34 -19.35 -18.33
N LEU A 605 12.01 -18.65 -17.24
CA LEU A 605 10.63 -18.40 -16.82
C LEU A 605 9.89 -17.51 -17.81
N ILE A 606 10.55 -16.49 -18.34
CA ILE A 606 9.99 -15.63 -19.38
C ILE A 606 9.73 -16.44 -20.65
N GLU A 607 10.75 -17.14 -21.16
CA GLU A 607 10.68 -17.84 -22.44
C GLU A 607 9.71 -19.03 -22.42
N ASN A 608 9.72 -19.84 -21.35
CA ASN A 608 8.98 -21.10 -21.30
C ASN A 608 7.59 -20.94 -20.65
N PHE A 609 7.44 -20.06 -19.66
CA PHE A 609 6.18 -19.91 -18.93
C PHE A 609 5.36 -18.72 -19.40
N LEU A 610 5.97 -17.56 -19.65
CA LEU A 610 5.22 -16.39 -20.12
C LEU A 610 5.08 -16.33 -21.64
N GLU A 611 6.02 -16.92 -22.38
CA GLU A 611 6.10 -16.90 -23.86
C GLU A 611 5.68 -15.53 -24.47
N PRO A 612 6.35 -14.40 -24.14
CA PRO A 612 5.86 -13.05 -24.47
C PRO A 612 5.48 -12.83 -25.93
N SER A 613 6.32 -13.27 -26.85
CA SER A 613 6.10 -13.11 -28.30
C SER A 613 4.85 -13.86 -28.79
N LYS A 614 4.57 -15.03 -28.22
CA LYS A 614 3.41 -15.86 -28.56
C LYS A 614 2.12 -15.31 -27.94
N ASN A 615 2.23 -14.75 -26.74
CA ASN A 615 1.09 -14.25 -25.98
C ASN A 615 0.89 -12.72 -26.11
N GLY A 616 1.62 -12.05 -27.02
CA GLY A 616 1.51 -10.60 -27.22
C GLY A 616 1.80 -9.77 -25.97
N LEU A 617 2.65 -10.28 -25.07
CA LEU A 617 2.98 -9.57 -23.83
C LEU A 617 3.97 -8.45 -24.12
N THR A 618 3.68 -7.24 -23.62
CA THR A 618 4.59 -6.10 -23.78
C THR A 618 5.46 -5.99 -22.53
N TRP A 619 6.78 -5.97 -22.70
CA TRP A 619 7.70 -5.70 -21.59
C TRP A 619 7.42 -4.31 -21.01
N ARG A 620 7.66 -4.11 -19.70
CA ARG A 620 7.58 -2.76 -19.13
C ARG A 620 8.53 -1.83 -19.90
N SER A 621 8.01 -0.83 -20.59
CA SER A 621 8.85 0.25 -21.10
C SER A 621 9.41 0.98 -19.88
N VAL A 622 10.73 0.91 -19.69
CA VAL A 622 11.43 1.70 -18.66
C VAL A 622 11.29 3.17 -19.01
#